data_AF-A0A3E1NW60-F1
#
_entry.id   AF-A0A3E1NW60-F1
#
_cell.length_a   1.000
_cell.length_b   1.000
_cell.length_c   1.000
_cell.angle_alpha   90.00
_cell.angle_beta   90.00
_cell.angle_gamma   90.00
#
_symmetry.space_group_name_H-M   'P 1'
#
loop_
_entity.id
_entity.type
_entity.pdbx_description
1 polymer ?
#
loop_
_entity_poly.entity_id
_entity_poly.type
_entity_poly.pdbx_seq_one_letter_code
_entity_poly.pdbx_strand_id
1 'polypeptide(L)' 'MENNTVVNKNDFTNNWVSSSRFLFYISIFCFLSFVLGGCYQLYKHRYPGKPEVNVPENTLYNPKYK' A
#
# COMPACT_ATOMS: atom_id res chain seq x y z
N MET A 1 -48.48 0.31 -11.67
CA MET A 1 -47.47 -0.60 -12.26
C MET A 1 -47.17 -1.65 -11.20
N GLU A 2 -47.66 -2.88 -11.38
CA GLU A 2 -47.45 -3.96 -10.41
C GLU A 2 -46.02 -4.51 -10.58
N ASN A 3 -45.23 -4.44 -9.50
CA ASN A 3 -43.86 -4.93 -9.50
C ASN A 3 -43.89 -6.45 -9.24
N ASN A 4 -43.66 -7.25 -10.28
CA ASN A 4 -43.51 -8.71 -10.17
C ASN A 4 -42.12 -9.08 -9.63
N THR A 5 -41.83 -8.78 -8.37
CA THR A 5 -40.56 -9.17 -7.74
C THR A 5 -40.72 -10.47 -6.97
N VAL A 6 -40.18 -11.56 -7.51
CA VAL A 6 -39.98 -12.80 -6.75
C VAL A 6 -38.97 -12.50 -5.64
N VAL A 7 -39.38 -12.66 -4.38
CA VAL A 7 -38.52 -12.36 -3.21
C VAL A 7 -37.30 -13.28 -3.24
N ASN A 8 -36.15 -12.73 -3.65
CA ASN A 8 -34.88 -13.45 -3.68
C ASN A 8 -34.27 -13.47 -2.28
N LYS A 9 -34.45 -14.60 -1.59
CA LYS A 9 -33.97 -14.81 -0.22
C LYS A 9 -32.45 -14.92 -0.10
N ASN A 10 -31.76 -15.13 -1.23
CA ASN A 10 -30.30 -15.25 -1.31
C ASN A 10 -29.63 -13.94 -1.77
N ASP A 11 -30.39 -12.84 -1.87
CA ASP A 11 -29.84 -11.56 -2.26
C ASP A 11 -28.97 -10.98 -1.13
N PHE A 12 -27.68 -10.89 -1.42
CA PHE A 12 -26.65 -10.35 -0.53
C PHE A 12 -26.97 -8.92 -0.06
N THR A 13 -27.56 -8.11 -0.95
CA THR A 13 -27.91 -6.71 -0.69
C THR A 13 -29.03 -6.57 0.33
N ASN A 14 -29.90 -7.59 0.43
CA ASN A 14 -31.03 -7.60 1.36
C ASN A 14 -30.63 -8.02 2.79
N ASN A 15 -29.43 -8.59 3.00
CA ASN A 15 -28.94 -8.98 4.31
C ASN A 15 -27.79 -8.08 4.77
N TRP A 16 -28.16 -7.04 5.53
CA TRP A 16 -27.22 -6.06 6.09
C TRP A 16 -26.15 -6.67 6.99
N VAL A 17 -26.49 -7.70 7.77
CA VAL A 17 -25.56 -8.35 8.69
C VAL A 17 -24.49 -9.13 7.92
N SER A 18 -24.91 -9.90 6.91
CA SER A 18 -23.98 -10.64 6.04
C SER A 18 -23.12 -9.69 5.21
N SER A 19 -23.72 -8.62 4.67
CA SER A 19 -23.03 -7.59 3.90
C SER A 19 -21.95 -6.88 4.71
N SER A 20 -22.27 -6.49 5.95
CA SER A 20 -21.32 -5.80 6.83
C SER A 20 -20.09 -6.66 7.15
N ARG A 21 -20.28 -7.95 7.45
CA ARG A 21 -19.17 -8.90 7.71
C ARG A 21 -18.27 -9.05 6.50
N PHE A 22 -18.85 -9.19 5.31
CA PHE A 22 -18.08 -9.31 4.07
C PHE A 22 -17.23 -8.05 3.80
N LEU A 23 -17.84 -6.87 3.90
CA LEU A 23 -17.14 -5.60 3.69
C LEU A 23 -16.02 -5.39 4.72
N PHE A 24 -16.21 -5.85 5.96
CA PHE A 24 -15.17 -5.81 6.98
C PHE A 24 -13.94 -6.68 6.63
N TYR A 25 -14.15 -7.88 6.09
CA TYR A 25 -13.01 -8.71 5.66
C TYR A 25 -12.28 -8.10 4.46
N ILE A 26 -13.02 -7.53 3.50
CA ILE A 26 -12.41 -6.83 2.35
C ILE A 26 -11.63 -5.60 2.83
N SER A 27 -12.18 -4.80 3.74
CA SER A 27 -11.51 -3.59 4.20
C SER A 27 -10.20 -3.92 4.92
N ILE A 28 -10.19 -4.93 5.79
CA ILE A 28 -8.97 -5.43 6.43
C ILE A 28 -7.97 -5.93 5.38
N PHE A 29 -8.41 -6.71 4.40
CA PHE A 29 -7.54 -7.23 3.36
C PHE A 29 -6.89 -6.12 2.52
N CYS A 30 -7.68 -5.12 2.11
CA CYS A 30 -7.18 -3.94 1.42
C CYS A 30 -6.18 -3.16 2.27
N PHE A 31 -6.48 -2.96 3.56
CA PHE A 31 -5.60 -2.24 4.47
C PHE A 31 -4.27 -2.97 4.67
N LEU A 32 -4.30 -4.29 4.91
CA LEU A 32 -3.09 -5.10 5.02
C LEU A 32 -2.27 -5.08 3.74
N SER A 33 -2.92 -5.22 2.58
CA SER A 33 -2.26 -5.16 1.27
C SER A 33 -1.58 -3.82 1.04
N PHE A 34 -2.23 -2.71 1.42
CA PHE A 34 -1.67 -1.37 1.33
C PHE A 34 -0.45 -1.19 2.23
N VAL A 35 -0.54 -1.59 3.49
CA VAL A 35 0.58 -1.48 4.45
C VAL A 35 1.76 -2.32 4.00
N LEU A 36 1.54 -3.59 3.66
CA LEU A 36 2.61 -4.49 3.22
C LEU A 36 3.24 -4.02 1.91
N GLY A 37 2.44 -3.59 0.94
CA GLY A 37 2.93 -3.00 -0.31
C GLY A 37 3.75 -1.74 -0.07
N GLY A 38 3.29 -0.85 0.81
CA GLY A 38 4.01 0.34 1.21
C GLY A 38 5.35 0.03 1.89
N CYS A 39 5.37 -0.90 2.84
CA CYS A 39 6.59 -1.34 3.52
C CYS A 39 7.60 -1.96 2.54
N TYR A 40 7.13 -2.81 1.61
CA TYR A 40 7.97 -3.45 0.60
C TYR A 40 8.61 -2.41 -0.33
N GLN A 41 7.83 -1.46 -0.83
CA GLN A 41 8.34 -0.42 -1.72
C GLN A 41 9.35 0.49 -1.02
N LEU A 42 9.07 0.85 0.24
CA LEU A 42 10.00 1.64 1.06
C LEU A 42 11.32 0.90 1.31
N TYR A 43 11.25 -0.41 1.58
CA TYR A 43 12.45 -1.24 1.76
C TYR A 43 13.29 -1.30 0.47
N LYS A 44 12.64 -1.50 -0.68
CA LYS A 44 13.31 -1.58 -1.98
C LYS A 44 14.00 -0.27 -2.38
N HIS A 45 13.36 0.86 -2.09
CA HIS A 45 13.89 2.19 -2.40
C HIS A 45 14.65 2.83 -1.22
N ARG A 46 15.09 2.01 -0.26
CA ARG A 46 15.92 2.48 0.84
C ARG A 46 17.23 3.05 0.29
N TYR A 47 17.70 4.13 0.92
CA TYR A 47 19.00 4.71 0.62
C TYR A 47 20.12 3.67 0.77
N PRO A 48 20.88 3.35 -0.30
CA PRO A 48 21.84 2.25 -0.32
C PRO A 48 23.14 2.51 0.47
N GLY A 49 23.29 3.69 1.09
CA GLY A 49 24.49 4.10 1.83
C GLY A 49 25.31 5.13 1.05
N LYS A 50 26.52 5.42 1.51
CA LYS A 50 27.46 6.33 0.84
C LYS A 50 28.08 5.64 -0.38
N PRO A 51 27.69 6.00 -1.63
CA PRO A 51 28.39 5.47 -2.79
C PRO A 51 29.84 5.95 -2.77
N GLU A 52 30.78 5.13 -3.23
CA GLU A 52 32.15 5.57 -3.50
C GLU A 52 32.11 6.50 -4.72
N VAL A 53 31.80 7.77 -4.47
CA VAL A 53 31.89 8.83 -5.47
C VAL A 53 33.34 9.32 -5.47
N ASN A 54 33.90 9.54 -6.65
CA ASN A 54 35.18 10.23 -6.77
C ASN A 54 34.97 11.69 -6.34
N VAL A 55 35.22 11.96 -5.05
CA VAL A 55 35.13 13.29 -4.47
C VAL A 55 36.38 14.07 -4.89
N PRO A 56 36.24 15.25 -5.53
CA PRO A 56 37.38 16.09 -5.88
C PRO A 56 38.24 16.44 -4.66
N GLU A 57 39.56 16.32 -4.79
CA GLU A 57 40.52 16.51 -3.68
C GLU A 57 40.48 17.91 -3.04
N ASN A 58 39.95 18.90 -3.73
CA ASN A 58 39.75 20.27 -3.24
C ASN A 58 38.50 20.44 -2.37
N THR A 59 37.59 19.46 -2.35
CA THR A 59 36.39 19.43 -1.49
C THR A 59 36.60 18.62 -0.21
N LEU A 60 37.76 17.99 -0.06
CA LEU A 60 38.14 17.35 1.20
C LEU A 60 38.30 18.41 2.29
N TYR A 61 37.96 18.04 3.51
CA TYR A 61 38.15 18.88 4.71
C TYR A 61 39.59 19.40 4.82
N ASN A 62 40.55 18.59 4.38
CA ASN A 62 41.93 19.02 4.20
C ASN A 62 42.24 19.01 2.69
N PRO A 63 42.13 20.15 2.00
CA PRO A 63 42.26 20.21 0.56
C PRO A 63 43.70 19.93 0.14
N LYS A 64 43.88 19.12 -0.90
CA LYS A 64 45.17 18.96 -1.59
C LYS A 64 45.16 19.78 -2.86
N TYR A 65 46.17 20.63 -3.01
CA TYR A 65 46.40 21.42 -4.22
C TYR A 65 47.56 20.79 -5.00
N LYS A 66 47.45 20.76 -6.33
CA LYS A 66 48.54 20.32 -7.23
C LYS A 66 49.46 21.47 -7.57
#